data_AF-A0A0M3DG12-F1
#
_entry.id   AF-A0A0M3DG12-F1
#
_cell.length_a   1.000
_cell.length_b   1.000
_cell.length_c   1.000
_cell.angle_alpha   90.00
_cell.angle_beta   90.00
_cell.angle_gamma   90.00
#
_symmetry.space_group_name_H-M   'P 1'
#
loop_
_entity.id
_entity.type
_entity.pdbx_description
1 polymer ?
#
loop_
_entity_poly.entity_id
_entity_poly.type
_entity_poly.pdbx_seq_one_letter_code
_entity_poly.pdbx_strand_id
1 'polypeptide(L)'
;MKRYKKIQKITIFIILFIAIIFTSGCQSKNLNEVKNETQVKSYESGNKSQSEIHFIDTGNSDAILIKQGNKAALIDGGDNDDEGKIVEYLKKSGIKELEYVFATHPHADHIGGLDAVINSIPVKNVYVSNGDANTKTYRDFIESIANKGLYPSVPLLNSEFDLGTSKFKVLSVANTDDPNNNSIVLEYINGNDKILLMGDAESEIESKIRTEDVDLLKVGHHGSHSSTTKSFLDNISPEYAVIMVGKDNKYGHPHKETMEKLKQENIEVHRSDECGNIVVVSTGDGLKIDCKKGSYKSGSDKGYSNNNQGNINNNSLKEEKVYWTSNGKSYHTTSKCKTLSRSKTILSGTIKESGKLDSCDACH
;
A
#
# COMPACT_ATOMS: atom_id res chain seq x y z
N MET A 1 -29.27 0.48 64.90
CA MET A 1 -28.22 -0.17 65.72
C MET A 1 -28.05 -1.70 65.56
N LYS A 2 -28.92 -2.46 64.87
CA LYS A 2 -28.72 -3.93 64.67
C LYS A 2 -27.90 -4.34 63.43
N ARG A 3 -27.72 -3.45 62.43
CA ARG A 3 -26.92 -3.74 61.22
C ARG A 3 -25.40 -3.59 61.42
N TYR A 4 -24.95 -2.72 62.32
CA TYR A 4 -23.52 -2.49 62.60
C TYR A 4 -22.82 -3.66 63.32
N LYS A 5 -23.53 -4.39 64.19
CA LYS A 5 -22.96 -5.55 64.91
C LYS A 5 -22.71 -6.78 64.03
N LYS A 6 -23.30 -6.85 62.83
CA LYS A 6 -23.13 -7.99 61.90
C LYS A 6 -21.89 -7.85 61.02
N ILE A 7 -21.45 -6.61 60.76
CA ILE A 7 -20.25 -6.32 59.95
C ILE A 7 -18.98 -6.52 60.77
N GLN A 8 -18.95 -6.10 62.05
CA GLN A 8 -17.79 -6.32 62.94
C GLN A 8 -17.45 -7.80 63.18
N LYS A 9 -18.43 -8.71 63.14
CA LYS A 9 -18.18 -10.15 63.31
C LYS A 9 -17.57 -10.81 62.07
N ILE A 10 -17.79 -10.25 60.88
CA ILE A 10 -17.27 -10.80 59.61
C ILE A 10 -15.80 -10.38 59.42
N THR A 11 -15.43 -9.16 59.83
CA THR A 11 -14.04 -8.68 59.70
C THR A 11 -13.07 -9.40 60.64
N ILE A 12 -13.50 -9.81 61.84
CA ILE A 12 -12.67 -10.56 62.80
C ILE A 12 -12.39 -11.99 62.30
N PHE A 13 -13.30 -12.60 61.53
CA PHE A 13 -13.12 -13.96 61.01
C PHE A 13 -12.15 -14.02 59.82
N ILE A 14 -12.06 -12.96 59.02
CA ILE A 14 -11.14 -12.89 57.86
C ILE A 14 -9.69 -12.64 58.31
N ILE A 15 -9.48 -11.88 59.39
CA ILE A 15 -8.13 -11.62 59.93
C ILE A 15 -7.55 -12.87 60.62
N LEU A 16 -8.38 -13.73 61.23
CA LEU A 16 -7.91 -14.99 61.83
C LEU A 16 -7.53 -16.06 60.79
N PHE A 17 -8.07 -16.01 59.56
CA PHE A 17 -7.76 -16.98 58.51
C PHE A 17 -6.45 -16.68 57.78
N ILE A 18 -6.03 -15.41 57.77
CA ILE A 18 -4.76 -14.97 57.16
C ILE A 18 -3.55 -15.26 58.07
N ALA A 19 -3.77 -15.41 59.38
CA ALA A 19 -2.70 -15.71 60.35
C ALA A 19 -2.29 -17.20 60.43
N ILE A 20 -3.01 -18.12 59.77
CA ILE A 20 -2.76 -19.58 59.88
C ILE A 20 -1.88 -20.12 58.73
N ILE A 21 -1.62 -19.34 57.68
CA ILE A 21 -0.79 -19.80 56.54
C ILE A 21 0.72 -19.55 56.76
N PHE A 22 1.11 -18.91 57.86
CA PHE A 22 2.51 -18.64 58.21
C PHE A 22 3.03 -19.50 59.37
N THR A 23 2.87 -20.83 59.33
CA THR A 23 3.74 -21.75 60.10
C THR A 23 3.77 -23.15 59.49
N SER A 24 4.75 -23.42 58.63
CA SER A 24 5.33 -24.75 58.46
C SER A 24 6.73 -24.59 57.87
N GLY A 25 7.71 -24.87 58.72
CA GLY A 25 9.12 -24.62 58.50
C GLY A 25 9.84 -25.64 57.62
N CYS A 26 11.11 -25.31 57.41
CA CYS A 26 12.14 -25.91 56.59
C CYS A 26 12.33 -27.43 56.70
N GLN A 27 12.89 -28.01 55.62
CA GLN A 27 14.07 -28.87 55.77
C GLN A 27 14.98 -28.79 54.55
N SER A 28 16.25 -28.44 54.80
CA SER A 28 17.33 -28.50 53.83
C SER A 28 17.85 -29.93 53.67
N LYS A 29 18.09 -30.34 52.44
CA LYS A 29 19.09 -31.36 52.12
C LYS A 29 19.96 -30.82 50.99
N ASN A 30 21.19 -30.50 51.34
CA ASN A 30 22.30 -30.39 50.40
C ASN A 30 22.57 -31.76 49.79
N LEU A 31 22.46 -31.86 48.47
CA LEU A 31 23.18 -32.85 47.67
C LEU A 31 23.75 -32.09 46.47
N ASN A 32 25.07 -32.00 46.45
CA ASN A 32 25.84 -31.59 45.29
C ASN A 32 25.58 -32.60 44.17
N GLU A 33 24.98 -32.16 43.08
CA GLU A 33 25.11 -32.86 41.80
C GLU A 33 25.35 -31.83 40.70
N VAL A 34 26.60 -31.75 40.27
CA VAL A 34 27.03 -31.03 39.07
C VAL A 34 26.45 -31.77 37.87
N LYS A 35 25.41 -31.21 37.25
CA LYS A 35 24.97 -31.61 35.91
C LYS A 35 24.75 -30.36 35.08
N ASN A 36 25.50 -30.29 33.98
CA ASN A 36 25.41 -29.29 32.94
C ASN A 36 23.97 -29.13 32.45
N GLU A 37 23.31 -28.05 32.83
CA GLU A 37 22.10 -27.59 32.15
C GLU A 37 22.51 -26.92 30.85
N THR A 38 22.59 -27.72 29.80
CA THR A 38 22.34 -27.23 28.44
C THR A 38 20.93 -26.65 28.47
N GLN A 39 20.80 -25.33 28.44
CA GLN A 39 19.51 -24.67 28.24
C GLN A 39 18.92 -25.15 26.92
N VAL A 40 18.02 -26.13 26.99
CA VAL A 40 17.06 -26.39 25.94
C VAL A 40 16.09 -25.21 25.97
N LYS A 41 16.42 -24.16 25.23
CA LYS A 41 15.44 -23.16 24.81
C LYS A 41 14.37 -23.92 24.04
N SER A 42 13.22 -24.12 24.67
CA SER A 42 11.99 -24.45 23.98
C SER A 42 11.63 -23.26 23.10
N TYR A 43 12.11 -23.28 21.87
CA TYR A 43 11.60 -22.41 20.81
C TYR A 43 10.16 -22.82 20.55
N GLU A 44 9.20 -22.11 21.15
CA GLU A 44 7.84 -22.08 20.62
C GLU A 44 7.89 -21.36 19.25
N SER A 45 8.22 -22.15 18.22
CA SER A 45 8.23 -21.75 16.82
C SER A 45 6.78 -21.67 16.32
N GLY A 46 6.13 -20.55 16.62
CA GLY A 46 5.00 -20.05 15.85
C GLY A 46 5.35 -18.64 15.43
N ASN A 47 5.42 -18.39 14.12
CA ASN A 47 5.79 -17.13 13.44
C ASN A 47 4.88 -15.94 13.81
N LYS A 48 4.89 -15.50 15.08
CA LYS A 48 4.11 -14.34 15.55
C LYS A 48 4.65 -12.99 15.05
N SER A 49 5.84 -12.98 14.45
CA SER A 49 6.48 -11.80 13.87
C SER A 49 6.37 -11.73 12.35
N GLN A 50 5.79 -12.74 11.68
CA GLN A 50 5.64 -12.68 10.23
C GLN A 50 4.39 -11.92 9.83
N SER A 51 4.51 -11.18 8.74
CA SER A 51 3.41 -10.50 8.09
C SER A 51 3.28 -10.94 6.65
N GLU A 52 2.04 -11.11 6.19
CA GLU A 52 1.73 -11.36 4.78
C GLU A 52 1.08 -10.11 4.20
N ILE A 53 1.66 -9.56 3.15
CA ILE A 53 1.17 -8.40 2.39
C ILE A 53 0.71 -8.93 1.04
N HIS A 54 -0.60 -8.93 0.83
CA HIS A 54 -1.24 -9.40 -0.39
C HIS A 54 -1.63 -8.20 -1.23
N PHE A 55 -0.93 -7.98 -2.34
CA PHE A 55 -1.36 -7.09 -3.40
C PHE A 55 -2.33 -7.87 -4.28
N ILE A 56 -3.62 -7.63 -4.09
CA ILE A 56 -4.69 -8.38 -4.73
C ILE A 56 -4.81 -7.86 -6.16
N ASP A 57 -4.62 -8.71 -7.16
CA ASP A 57 -4.80 -8.31 -8.56
C ASP A 57 -6.27 -8.05 -8.81
N THR A 58 -6.66 -6.80 -8.89
CA THR A 58 -7.99 -6.30 -9.25
C THR A 58 -7.97 -5.56 -10.59
N GLY A 59 -6.93 -5.76 -11.41
CA GLY A 59 -6.74 -5.01 -12.63
C GLY A 59 -6.09 -3.65 -12.36
N ASN A 60 -6.69 -2.57 -12.86
CA ASN A 60 -6.16 -1.19 -12.71
C ASN A 60 -6.73 -0.54 -11.46
N SER A 61 -6.49 -1.15 -10.32
CA SER A 61 -7.03 -0.72 -9.05
C SER A 61 -6.14 -1.21 -7.93
N ASP A 62 -6.22 -0.58 -6.77
CA ASP A 62 -5.45 -0.94 -5.58
C ASP A 62 -6.34 -1.66 -4.56
N ALA A 63 -5.86 -2.79 -4.06
CA ALA A 63 -6.43 -3.51 -2.93
C ALA A 63 -5.33 -4.33 -2.26
N ILE A 64 -4.97 -3.95 -1.03
CA ILE A 64 -3.83 -4.52 -0.31
C ILE A 64 -4.28 -5.03 1.04
N LEU A 65 -4.26 -6.35 1.22
CA LEU A 65 -4.52 -6.99 2.50
C LEU A 65 -3.21 -7.23 3.23
N ILE A 66 -3.08 -6.71 4.45
CA ILE A 66 -1.94 -6.98 5.33
C ILE A 66 -2.41 -7.79 6.52
N LYS A 67 -1.76 -8.93 6.76
CA LYS A 67 -2.04 -9.84 7.88
C LYS A 67 -0.84 -9.90 8.80
N GLN A 68 -1.08 -9.80 10.09
CA GLN A 68 -0.09 -10.03 11.13
C GLN A 68 -0.76 -10.84 12.25
N GLY A 69 -0.30 -12.08 12.45
CA GLY A 69 -0.94 -13.00 13.39
C GLY A 69 -2.43 -13.19 13.11
N ASN A 70 -3.29 -12.78 14.06
CA ASN A 70 -4.75 -12.81 13.93
C ASN A 70 -5.37 -11.44 13.58
N LYS A 71 -4.55 -10.44 13.28
CA LYS A 71 -4.97 -9.10 12.90
C LYS A 71 -4.82 -8.91 11.40
N ALA A 72 -5.69 -8.09 10.83
CA ALA A 72 -5.63 -7.74 9.42
C ALA A 72 -6.01 -6.28 9.21
N ALA A 73 -5.37 -5.66 8.23
CA ALA A 73 -5.73 -4.35 7.70
C ALA A 73 -5.96 -4.48 6.20
N LEU A 74 -6.90 -3.69 5.68
CA LEU A 74 -7.12 -3.53 4.25
C LEU A 74 -6.79 -2.09 3.87
N ILE A 75 -5.96 -1.92 2.85
CA ILE A 75 -5.64 -0.63 2.24
C ILE A 75 -6.25 -0.68 0.85
N ASP A 76 -7.24 0.18 0.61
CA ASP A 76 -8.08 0.21 -0.59
C ASP A 76 -8.80 -1.13 -0.87
N GLY A 77 -9.76 -1.10 -1.80
CA GLY A 77 -10.74 -2.15 -2.03
C GLY A 77 -11.04 -2.40 -3.50
N GLY A 78 -10.21 -1.94 -4.43
CA GLY A 78 -10.44 -2.08 -5.87
C GLY A 78 -11.55 -1.19 -6.41
N ASP A 79 -11.96 -1.42 -7.66
CA ASP A 79 -13.05 -0.71 -8.31
C ASP A 79 -14.42 -1.32 -7.93
N ASN A 80 -15.52 -0.69 -8.33
CA ASN A 80 -16.89 -1.10 -8.01
C ASN A 80 -17.22 -2.50 -8.59
N ASP A 81 -16.56 -2.94 -9.66
CA ASP A 81 -16.74 -4.29 -10.21
C ASP A 81 -15.85 -5.34 -9.52
N ASP A 82 -14.97 -4.93 -8.60
CA ASP A 82 -14.12 -5.82 -7.80
C ASP A 82 -14.75 -6.24 -6.45
N GLU A 83 -15.87 -5.63 -6.04
CA GLU A 83 -16.56 -5.86 -4.75
C GLU A 83 -16.63 -7.35 -4.35
N GLY A 84 -17.18 -8.19 -5.25
CA GLY A 84 -17.35 -9.62 -4.99
C GLY A 84 -16.02 -10.36 -4.87
N LYS A 85 -15.03 -9.98 -5.69
CA LYS A 85 -13.70 -10.57 -5.73
C LYS A 85 -12.92 -10.27 -4.46
N ILE A 86 -12.94 -9.02 -3.98
CA ILE A 86 -12.28 -8.62 -2.73
C ILE A 86 -12.93 -9.32 -1.54
N VAL A 87 -14.26 -9.29 -1.42
CA VAL A 87 -14.96 -9.95 -0.31
C VAL A 87 -14.68 -11.45 -0.30
N GLU A 88 -14.66 -12.11 -1.47
CA GLU A 88 -14.30 -13.53 -1.58
C GLU A 88 -12.84 -13.78 -1.19
N TYR A 89 -11.91 -12.94 -1.64
CA TYR A 89 -10.48 -13.05 -1.32
C TYR A 89 -10.23 -12.94 0.19
N LEU A 90 -10.84 -11.96 0.86
CA LEU A 90 -10.72 -11.76 2.30
C LEU A 90 -11.29 -12.95 3.08
N LYS A 91 -12.46 -13.46 2.68
CA LYS A 91 -13.07 -14.65 3.29
C LYS A 91 -12.21 -15.90 3.12
N LYS A 92 -11.67 -16.13 1.91
CA LYS A 92 -10.74 -17.25 1.62
C LYS A 92 -9.43 -17.12 2.37
N SER A 93 -8.95 -15.90 2.58
CA SER A 93 -7.78 -15.59 3.41
C SER A 93 -8.03 -15.73 4.92
N GLY A 94 -9.23 -16.19 5.31
CA GLY A 94 -9.59 -16.46 6.70
C GLY A 94 -9.93 -15.22 7.52
N ILE A 95 -10.05 -14.05 6.89
CA ILE A 95 -10.30 -12.78 7.59
C ILE A 95 -11.69 -12.81 8.24
N LYS A 96 -11.72 -12.63 9.56
CA LYS A 96 -12.96 -12.58 10.36
C LYS A 96 -13.33 -11.17 10.79
N GLU A 97 -12.34 -10.28 10.83
CA GLU A 97 -12.46 -8.88 11.23
C GLU A 97 -11.26 -8.14 10.65
N LEU A 98 -11.49 -6.90 10.20
CA LEU A 98 -10.44 -5.96 9.84
C LEU A 98 -10.24 -5.00 11.01
N GLU A 99 -9.02 -4.94 11.53
CA GLU A 99 -8.64 -3.95 12.55
C GLU A 99 -8.68 -2.54 11.95
N TYR A 100 -8.22 -2.42 10.70
CA TYR A 100 -8.19 -1.18 9.94
C TYR A 100 -8.68 -1.38 8.51
N VAL A 101 -9.44 -0.42 8.03
CA VAL A 101 -9.60 -0.12 6.60
C VAL A 101 -9.03 1.26 6.36
N PHE A 102 -8.06 1.39 5.46
CA PHE A 102 -7.53 2.67 4.99
C PHE A 102 -8.02 2.88 3.56
N ALA A 103 -8.85 3.90 3.35
CA ALA A 103 -9.22 4.40 2.03
C ALA A 103 -8.26 5.53 1.67
N THR A 104 -7.31 5.26 0.77
CA THR A 104 -6.20 6.18 0.49
C THR A 104 -6.69 7.48 -0.08
N HIS A 105 -7.63 7.46 -1.03
CA HIS A 105 -8.27 8.64 -1.63
C HIS A 105 -9.59 8.24 -2.33
N PRO A 106 -10.45 9.17 -2.79
CA PRO A 106 -11.84 8.85 -3.11
C PRO A 106 -12.08 8.31 -4.53
N HIS A 107 -11.04 7.95 -5.29
CA HIS A 107 -11.23 7.39 -6.63
C HIS A 107 -11.79 5.97 -6.59
N ALA A 108 -12.52 5.63 -7.66
CA ALA A 108 -13.33 4.43 -7.72
C ALA A 108 -12.47 3.16 -7.66
N ASP A 109 -11.34 3.14 -8.36
CA ASP A 109 -10.30 2.11 -8.37
C ASP A 109 -9.54 1.96 -7.03
N HIS A 110 -9.94 2.68 -6.00
CA HIS A 110 -9.42 2.57 -4.64
C HIS A 110 -10.50 2.24 -3.63
N ILE A 111 -11.64 2.95 -3.65
CA ILE A 111 -12.70 2.77 -2.64
C ILE A 111 -13.90 1.97 -3.14
N GLY A 112 -13.93 1.62 -4.42
CA GLY A 112 -15.08 1.05 -5.13
C GLY A 112 -15.60 -0.22 -4.49
N GLY A 113 -14.73 -1.12 -4.05
CA GLY A 113 -15.15 -2.35 -3.37
C GLY A 113 -15.32 -2.24 -1.86
N LEU A 114 -15.02 -1.09 -1.24
CA LEU A 114 -14.96 -0.99 0.22
C LEU A 114 -16.34 -1.03 0.90
N ASP A 115 -17.39 -0.56 0.23
CA ASP A 115 -18.75 -0.63 0.75
C ASP A 115 -19.21 -2.10 0.92
N ALA A 116 -18.93 -2.96 -0.06
CA ALA A 116 -19.17 -4.39 -0.01
C ALA A 116 -18.35 -5.07 1.09
N VAL A 117 -17.09 -4.67 1.28
CA VAL A 117 -16.22 -5.15 2.37
C VAL A 117 -16.83 -4.80 3.72
N ILE A 118 -17.14 -3.53 3.96
CA ILE A 118 -17.71 -3.03 5.22
C ILE A 118 -19.05 -3.72 5.52
N ASN A 119 -19.87 -3.94 4.49
CA ASN A 119 -21.13 -4.65 4.62
C ASN A 119 -20.95 -6.13 4.99
N SER A 120 -19.87 -6.77 4.52
CA SER A 120 -19.65 -8.22 4.60
C SER A 120 -18.75 -8.69 5.74
N ILE A 121 -17.83 -7.85 6.21
CA ILE A 121 -16.78 -8.22 7.18
C ILE A 121 -16.78 -7.16 8.30
N PRO A 122 -16.75 -7.57 9.58
CA PRO A 122 -16.59 -6.63 10.69
C PRO A 122 -15.33 -5.76 10.52
N VAL A 123 -15.47 -4.45 10.70
CA VAL A 123 -14.38 -3.47 10.67
C VAL A 123 -14.38 -2.70 11.97
N LYS A 124 -13.22 -2.50 12.59
CA LYS A 124 -13.12 -1.70 13.83
C LYS A 124 -12.90 -0.23 13.56
N ASN A 125 -11.93 0.09 12.71
CA ASN A 125 -11.51 1.46 12.45
C ASN A 125 -11.46 1.69 10.94
N VAL A 126 -12.03 2.81 10.50
CA VAL A 126 -11.97 3.24 9.10
C VAL A 126 -11.25 4.58 9.04
N TYR A 127 -10.19 4.63 8.24
CA TYR A 127 -9.45 5.84 7.95
C TYR A 127 -9.69 6.27 6.51
N VAL A 128 -9.93 7.56 6.32
CA VAL A 128 -10.20 8.17 5.01
C VAL A 128 -9.25 9.34 4.78
N SER A 129 -8.99 9.67 3.52
CA SER A 129 -8.20 10.84 3.15
C SER A 129 -8.85 12.14 3.61
N ASN A 130 -8.07 13.22 3.59
CA ASN A 130 -8.68 14.54 3.55
C ASN A 130 -9.42 14.75 2.21
N GLY A 131 -10.35 15.68 2.22
CA GLY A 131 -11.20 16.01 1.07
C GLY A 131 -12.51 15.22 1.04
N ASP A 132 -13.34 15.55 0.06
CA ASP A 132 -14.57 14.84 -0.24
C ASP A 132 -14.67 14.56 -1.73
N ALA A 133 -15.63 13.71 -2.11
CA ALA A 133 -15.99 13.49 -3.50
C ALA A 133 -17.50 13.45 -3.64
N ASN A 134 -18.01 13.93 -4.77
CA ASN A 134 -19.43 13.90 -5.09
C ASN A 134 -19.78 12.78 -6.09
N THR A 135 -19.13 11.63 -5.98
CA THR A 135 -19.37 10.45 -6.81
C THR A 135 -20.39 9.52 -6.15
N LYS A 136 -21.01 8.63 -6.95
CA LYS A 136 -21.87 7.58 -6.39
C LYS A 136 -21.06 6.64 -5.48
N THR A 137 -19.90 6.21 -5.96
CA THR A 137 -18.95 5.37 -5.25
C THR A 137 -18.59 5.91 -3.86
N TYR A 138 -18.25 7.20 -3.76
CA TYR A 138 -17.94 7.81 -2.46
C TYR A 138 -19.16 7.83 -1.52
N ARG A 139 -20.36 8.10 -2.05
CA ARG A 139 -21.59 8.07 -1.24
C ARG A 139 -21.90 6.66 -0.74
N ASP A 140 -21.83 5.65 -1.61
CA ASP A 140 -22.09 4.25 -1.23
C ASP A 140 -21.10 3.80 -0.13
N PHE A 141 -19.83 4.16 -0.27
CA PHE A 141 -18.80 3.92 0.74
C PHE A 141 -19.13 4.58 2.09
N ILE A 142 -19.39 5.89 2.12
CA ILE A 142 -19.72 6.60 3.37
C ILE A 142 -21.03 6.10 3.98
N GLU A 143 -22.04 5.78 3.17
CA GLU A 143 -23.30 5.22 3.64
C GLU A 143 -23.10 3.83 4.26
N SER A 144 -22.25 2.98 3.69
CA SER A 144 -21.92 1.68 4.28
C SER A 144 -21.30 1.81 5.67
N ILE A 145 -20.40 2.78 5.86
CA ILE A 145 -19.76 3.10 7.14
C ILE A 145 -20.83 3.54 8.15
N ALA A 146 -21.68 4.49 7.76
CA ALA A 146 -22.74 5.01 8.61
C ALA A 146 -23.75 3.91 9.01
N ASN A 147 -24.14 3.06 8.07
CA ASN A 147 -25.07 1.94 8.29
C ASN A 147 -24.52 0.89 9.28
N LYS A 148 -23.18 0.79 9.39
CA LYS A 148 -22.52 -0.06 10.39
C LYS A 148 -22.28 0.63 11.73
N GLY A 149 -22.67 1.89 11.87
CA GLY A 149 -22.42 2.68 13.09
C GLY A 149 -20.93 2.97 13.30
N LEU A 150 -20.14 2.96 12.23
CA LEU A 150 -18.73 3.29 12.24
C LEU A 150 -18.55 4.80 12.02
N TYR A 151 -17.41 5.32 12.48
CA TYR A 151 -17.05 6.72 12.34
C TYR A 151 -15.72 6.80 11.58
N PRO A 152 -15.72 7.22 10.30
CA PRO A 152 -14.49 7.38 9.56
C PRO A 152 -13.73 8.59 10.11
N SER A 153 -12.40 8.53 10.10
CA SER A 153 -11.57 9.65 10.53
C SER A 153 -10.36 9.82 9.61
N VAL A 154 -9.86 11.05 9.50
CA VAL A 154 -8.57 11.29 8.86
C VAL A 154 -7.48 11.01 9.89
N PRO A 155 -6.50 10.12 9.60
CA PRO A 155 -5.45 9.85 10.56
C PRO A 155 -4.51 11.05 10.68
N LEU A 156 -3.85 11.20 11.82
CA LEU A 156 -2.92 12.32 12.02
C LEU A 156 -1.59 12.03 11.32
N LEU A 157 -0.98 13.04 10.71
CA LEU A 157 0.38 12.93 10.18
C LEU A 157 1.34 12.48 11.28
N ASN A 158 2.23 11.53 10.97
CA ASN A 158 3.16 10.86 11.88
C ASN A 158 2.51 10.02 13.00
N SER A 159 1.18 9.83 12.98
CA SER A 159 0.58 8.86 13.90
C SER A 159 0.98 7.42 13.53
N GLU A 160 1.00 6.56 14.54
CA GLU A 160 1.31 5.15 14.41
C GLU A 160 0.10 4.30 14.83
N PHE A 161 -0.13 3.20 14.11
CA PHE A 161 -1.21 2.24 14.38
C PHE A 161 -0.65 0.83 14.46
N ASP A 162 -0.79 0.17 15.61
CA ASP A 162 -0.29 -1.18 15.81
C ASP A 162 -1.17 -2.22 15.10
N LEU A 163 -0.53 -3.09 14.31
CA LEU A 163 -1.12 -4.31 13.78
C LEU A 163 -0.38 -5.51 14.38
N GLY A 164 -0.83 -5.91 15.57
CA GLY A 164 -0.15 -6.92 16.39
C GLY A 164 1.21 -6.42 16.89
N THR A 165 2.33 -6.99 16.40
CA THR A 165 3.70 -6.52 16.71
C THR A 165 4.31 -5.65 15.62
N SER A 166 3.59 -5.46 14.51
CA SER A 166 3.94 -4.55 13.44
C SER A 166 3.17 -3.23 13.59
N LYS A 167 3.50 -2.22 12.80
CA LYS A 167 2.75 -0.96 12.80
C LYS A 167 2.67 -0.30 11.44
N PHE A 168 1.68 0.56 11.29
CA PHE A 168 1.63 1.58 10.24
C PHE A 168 2.09 2.92 10.80
N LYS A 169 2.82 3.69 10.01
CA LYS A 169 3.13 5.10 10.25
C LYS A 169 2.58 5.94 9.11
N VAL A 170 1.87 7.02 9.45
CA VAL A 170 1.28 7.92 8.45
C VAL A 170 2.30 8.94 7.98
N LEU A 171 2.59 8.94 6.69
CA LEU A 171 3.58 9.84 6.07
C LEU A 171 2.96 10.96 5.24
N SER A 172 1.71 10.82 4.80
CA SER A 172 0.94 11.90 4.17
C SER A 172 -0.56 11.74 4.42
N VAL A 173 -1.22 12.88 4.61
CA VAL A 173 -2.68 13.07 4.61
C VAL A 173 -2.96 14.45 4.02
N ALA A 174 -2.34 14.76 2.88
CA ALA A 174 -2.44 16.08 2.30
C ALA A 174 -3.88 16.42 1.88
N ASN A 175 -4.14 17.71 1.73
CA ASN A 175 -5.42 18.24 1.28
C ASN A 175 -5.13 19.23 0.15
N THR A 176 -5.20 18.74 -1.06
CA THR A 176 -4.88 19.39 -2.32
C THR A 176 -6.09 19.30 -3.25
N ASP A 177 -6.06 20.07 -4.35
CA ASP A 177 -7.10 20.05 -5.37
C ASP A 177 -7.09 18.76 -6.22
N ASP A 178 -5.99 18.00 -6.18
CA ASP A 178 -5.86 16.71 -6.83
C ASP A 178 -6.12 15.57 -5.83
N PRO A 179 -7.21 14.80 -5.99
CA PRO A 179 -7.52 13.69 -5.10
C PRO A 179 -6.40 12.64 -4.99
N ASN A 180 -5.61 12.43 -6.04
CA ASN A 180 -4.48 11.50 -6.01
C ASN A 180 -3.47 11.90 -4.93
N ASN A 181 -3.16 13.19 -4.86
CA ASN A 181 -2.24 13.76 -3.88
C ASN A 181 -2.84 13.84 -2.47
N ASN A 182 -4.14 13.55 -2.31
CA ASN A 182 -4.75 13.39 -0.98
C ASN A 182 -4.58 11.97 -0.42
N SER A 183 -3.94 11.08 -1.17
CA SER A 183 -3.60 9.72 -0.75
C SER A 183 -3.04 9.67 0.67
N ILE A 184 -3.64 8.83 1.53
CA ILE A 184 -3.01 8.41 2.77
C ILE A 184 -1.78 7.60 2.41
N VAL A 185 -0.60 8.18 2.59
CA VAL A 185 0.66 7.45 2.40
C VAL A 185 1.05 6.78 3.71
N LEU A 186 1.27 5.47 3.68
CA LEU A 186 1.58 4.66 4.84
C LEU A 186 2.95 4.01 4.69
N GLU A 187 3.73 4.02 5.76
CA GLU A 187 4.87 3.12 5.92
C GLU A 187 4.47 2.00 6.88
N TYR A 188 4.47 0.77 6.38
CA TYR A 188 4.24 -0.42 7.18
C TYR A 188 5.59 -0.97 7.65
N ILE A 189 5.72 -1.16 8.97
CA ILE A 189 6.96 -1.56 9.63
C ILE A 189 6.72 -2.87 10.36
N ASN A 190 7.48 -3.90 10.01
CA ASN A 190 7.49 -5.18 10.70
C ASN A 190 8.93 -5.58 11.00
N GLY A 191 9.34 -5.51 12.28
CA GLY A 191 10.76 -5.64 12.63
C GLY A 191 11.60 -4.56 11.96
N ASN A 192 12.61 -4.97 11.21
CA ASN A 192 13.46 -4.13 10.38
C ASN A 192 12.92 -3.94 8.95
N ASP A 193 11.94 -4.73 8.52
CA ASP A 193 11.33 -4.59 7.20
C ASP A 193 10.41 -3.35 7.14
N LYS A 194 10.57 -2.52 6.12
CA LYS A 194 9.74 -1.35 5.83
C LYS A 194 9.15 -1.43 4.43
N ILE A 195 7.84 -1.22 4.34
CA ILE A 195 7.08 -1.19 3.10
C ILE A 195 6.38 0.15 2.97
N LEU A 196 6.64 0.88 1.89
CA LEU A 196 6.00 2.16 1.59
C LEU A 196 4.81 1.98 0.65
N LEU A 197 3.62 2.36 1.10
CA LEU A 197 2.36 2.28 0.39
C LEU A 197 1.91 3.68 -0.03
N MET A 198 2.05 3.98 -1.32
CA MET A 198 1.86 5.33 -1.85
C MET A 198 0.41 5.70 -2.22
N GLY A 199 -0.48 4.70 -2.36
CA GLY A 199 -1.74 4.93 -3.09
C GLY A 199 -1.42 5.53 -4.45
N ASP A 200 -2.02 6.69 -4.73
CA ASP A 200 -1.80 7.46 -5.95
C ASP A 200 -1.04 8.76 -5.75
N ALA A 201 -0.36 8.92 -4.61
CA ALA A 201 0.49 10.08 -4.35
C ALA A 201 1.52 10.28 -5.48
N GLU A 202 1.52 11.49 -6.04
CA GLU A 202 2.38 11.87 -7.15
C GLU A 202 3.59 12.69 -6.68
N SER A 203 4.37 13.20 -7.65
CA SER A 203 5.59 13.99 -7.41
C SER A 203 5.45 15.11 -6.38
N GLU A 204 4.27 15.75 -6.28
CA GLU A 204 4.03 16.79 -5.27
C GLU A 204 4.17 16.22 -3.85
N ILE A 205 3.58 15.06 -3.58
CA ILE A 205 3.59 14.42 -2.27
C ILE A 205 4.91 13.72 -2.01
N GLU A 206 5.50 13.09 -3.02
CA GLU A 206 6.84 12.49 -2.93
C GLU A 206 7.88 13.45 -2.34
N SER A 207 7.87 14.71 -2.77
CA SER A 207 8.80 15.74 -2.28
C SER A 207 8.62 16.09 -0.79
N LYS A 208 7.47 15.73 -0.20
CA LYS A 208 7.08 16.04 1.17
C LYS A 208 7.21 14.84 2.10
N ILE A 209 7.30 13.62 1.57
CA ILE A 209 7.46 12.40 2.36
C ILE A 209 8.79 12.44 3.12
N ARG A 210 8.71 12.20 4.42
CA ARG A 210 9.86 12.11 5.33
C ARG A 210 10.00 10.67 5.81
N THR A 211 10.51 9.83 4.93
CA THR A 211 11.06 8.52 5.28
C THR A 211 12.41 8.34 4.62
N GLU A 212 13.21 7.46 5.20
CA GLU A 212 14.50 7.05 4.70
C GLU A 212 14.34 5.70 3.98
N ASP A 213 15.43 4.94 3.88
CA ASP A 213 15.51 3.61 3.29
C ASP A 213 14.31 2.70 3.66
N VAL A 214 13.66 2.15 2.63
CA VAL A 214 12.56 1.17 2.72
C VAL A 214 12.89 -0.04 1.87
N ASP A 215 12.45 -1.24 2.23
CA ASP A 215 12.76 -2.45 1.46
C ASP A 215 11.87 -2.59 0.23
N LEU A 216 10.59 -2.20 0.34
CA LEU A 216 9.61 -2.33 -0.73
C LEU A 216 8.78 -1.07 -0.93
N LEU A 217 8.64 -0.66 -2.19
CA LEU A 217 7.76 0.41 -2.63
C LEU A 217 6.54 -0.16 -3.37
N LYS A 218 5.31 0.07 -2.89
CA LYS A 218 4.15 0.11 -3.80
C LYS A 218 4.22 1.42 -4.57
N VAL A 219 4.54 1.29 -5.85
CA VAL A 219 4.65 2.40 -6.80
C VAL A 219 3.35 3.21 -6.84
N GLY A 220 3.47 4.52 -6.73
CA GLY A 220 2.32 5.43 -6.73
C GLY A 220 1.60 5.45 -8.08
N HIS A 221 0.27 5.56 -8.05
CA HIS A 221 -0.56 5.83 -9.22
C HIS A 221 -0.35 4.81 -10.34
N HIS A 222 -0.33 3.54 -9.96
CA HIS A 222 -0.14 2.38 -10.84
C HIS A 222 1.11 2.42 -11.75
N GLY A 223 2.10 3.27 -11.40
CA GLY A 223 3.26 3.54 -12.25
C GLY A 223 3.04 4.61 -13.32
N SER A 224 2.14 5.57 -13.06
CA SER A 224 1.99 6.79 -13.85
C SER A 224 3.33 7.52 -14.02
N HIS A 225 3.49 8.31 -15.10
CA HIS A 225 4.67 9.16 -15.28
C HIS A 225 4.69 10.35 -14.31
N SER A 226 3.55 10.69 -13.70
CA SER A 226 3.37 11.77 -12.72
C SER A 226 3.94 11.44 -11.34
N SER A 227 4.16 10.16 -11.06
CA SER A 227 4.78 9.65 -9.85
C SER A 227 6.18 9.07 -10.12
N THR A 228 6.77 8.53 -9.07
CA THR A 228 8.06 7.86 -9.02
C THR A 228 9.15 8.77 -9.57
N THR A 229 9.34 9.93 -8.96
CA THR A 229 10.43 10.83 -9.34
C THR A 229 11.78 10.24 -8.99
N LYS A 230 12.81 10.62 -9.75
CA LYS A 230 14.21 10.22 -9.47
C LYS A 230 14.61 10.59 -8.04
N SER A 231 14.38 11.84 -7.64
CA SER A 231 14.73 12.35 -6.31
C SER A 231 14.05 11.58 -5.18
N PHE A 232 12.84 11.09 -5.43
CA PHE A 232 12.13 10.26 -4.47
C PHE A 232 12.79 8.89 -4.34
N LEU A 233 13.04 8.20 -5.46
CA LEU A 233 13.75 6.91 -5.45
C LEU A 233 15.13 7.00 -4.81
N ASP A 234 15.90 8.06 -5.11
CA ASP A 234 17.22 8.29 -4.52
C ASP A 234 17.14 8.46 -2.98
N ASN A 235 16.03 9.00 -2.46
CA ASN A 235 15.84 9.22 -1.02
C ASN A 235 15.41 7.95 -0.26
N ILE A 236 14.54 7.12 -0.86
CA ILE A 236 13.97 5.93 -0.20
C ILE A 236 14.66 4.62 -0.58
N SER A 237 15.47 4.60 -1.64
CA SER A 237 16.38 3.51 -2.07
C SER A 237 15.83 2.06 -2.01
N PRO A 238 14.62 1.76 -2.53
CA PRO A 238 14.02 0.45 -2.34
C PRO A 238 14.73 -0.68 -3.09
N GLU A 239 14.79 -1.87 -2.48
CA GLU A 239 15.24 -3.09 -3.17
C GLU A 239 14.15 -3.60 -4.13
N TYR A 240 12.89 -3.53 -3.70
CA TYR A 240 11.74 -4.06 -4.43
C TYR A 240 10.71 -2.98 -4.76
N ALA A 241 10.03 -3.13 -5.90
CA ALA A 241 8.88 -2.33 -6.26
C ALA A 241 7.72 -3.24 -6.69
N VAL A 242 6.53 -3.00 -6.12
CA VAL A 242 5.29 -3.63 -6.58
C VAL A 242 4.46 -2.60 -7.34
N ILE A 243 4.06 -2.96 -8.56
CA ILE A 243 3.17 -2.17 -9.40
C ILE A 243 1.84 -2.90 -9.50
N MET A 244 0.81 -2.33 -8.88
CA MET A 244 -0.57 -2.78 -9.06
C MET A 244 -1.11 -2.13 -10.34
N VAL A 245 -1.33 -2.96 -11.34
CA VAL A 245 -1.73 -2.57 -12.69
C VAL A 245 -2.43 -3.73 -13.38
N GLY A 246 -3.39 -3.41 -14.24
CA GLY A 246 -4.15 -4.37 -14.99
C GLY A 246 -3.51 -4.66 -16.34
N LYS A 247 -3.66 -5.90 -16.80
CA LYS A 247 -3.29 -6.29 -18.15
C LYS A 247 -4.13 -5.51 -19.18
N ASP A 248 -3.50 -5.09 -20.28
CA ASP A 248 -4.14 -4.39 -21.39
C ASP A 248 -4.91 -3.12 -20.96
N ASN A 249 -4.42 -2.44 -19.92
CA ASN A 249 -5.03 -1.21 -19.44
C ASN A 249 -4.95 -0.08 -20.46
N LYS A 250 -5.95 0.78 -20.44
CA LYS A 250 -6.10 1.87 -21.42
C LYS A 250 -5.27 3.10 -21.08
N TYR A 251 -4.73 3.17 -19.87
CA TYR A 251 -3.92 4.27 -19.38
C TYR A 251 -2.47 4.20 -19.84
N GLY A 252 -2.02 3.03 -20.33
CA GLY A 252 -0.62 2.81 -20.68
C GLY A 252 0.28 2.56 -19.47
N HIS A 253 -0.31 2.33 -18.30
CA HIS A 253 0.39 2.07 -17.05
C HIS A 253 1.04 0.67 -17.04
N PRO A 254 2.20 0.48 -16.41
CA PRO A 254 3.10 1.54 -15.96
C PRO A 254 3.71 2.26 -17.17
N HIS A 255 3.92 3.58 -17.05
CA HIS A 255 4.52 4.37 -18.10
C HIS A 255 6.00 4.03 -18.29
N LYS A 256 6.50 4.22 -19.52
CA LYS A 256 7.88 3.90 -19.90
C LYS A 256 8.90 4.64 -19.04
N GLU A 257 8.66 5.92 -18.77
CA GLU A 257 9.52 6.79 -17.97
C GLU A 257 9.68 6.24 -16.55
N THR A 258 8.58 5.77 -15.95
CA THR A 258 8.59 5.15 -14.62
C THR A 258 9.39 3.85 -14.63
N MET A 259 9.16 2.99 -15.61
CA MET A 259 9.91 1.73 -15.73
C MET A 259 11.40 1.95 -15.99
N GLU A 260 11.77 2.97 -16.76
CA GLU A 260 13.17 3.34 -16.99
C GLU A 260 13.85 3.83 -15.71
N LYS A 261 13.19 4.65 -14.90
CA LYS A 261 13.73 5.08 -13.59
C LYS A 261 13.95 3.89 -12.66
N LEU A 262 12.95 3.01 -12.52
CA LEU A 262 13.06 1.81 -11.68
C LEU A 262 14.21 0.89 -12.15
N LYS A 263 14.38 0.75 -13.46
CA LYS A 263 15.47 -0.02 -14.05
C LYS A 263 16.84 0.60 -13.79
N GLN A 264 16.96 1.92 -13.92
CA GLN A 264 18.21 2.66 -13.72
C GLN A 264 18.70 2.58 -12.28
N GLU A 265 17.78 2.59 -11.32
CA GLU A 265 18.07 2.43 -9.89
C GLU A 265 18.24 0.96 -9.47
N ASN A 266 18.23 0.00 -10.42
CA ASN A 266 18.35 -1.44 -10.18
C ASN A 266 17.29 -2.02 -9.22
N ILE A 267 16.11 -1.40 -9.15
CA ILE A 267 15.02 -1.82 -8.27
C ILE A 267 14.33 -3.04 -8.88
N GLU A 268 14.18 -4.13 -8.14
CA GLU A 268 13.49 -5.33 -8.61
C GLU A 268 11.97 -5.11 -8.66
N VAL A 269 11.39 -5.19 -9.85
CA VAL A 269 9.96 -4.92 -10.06
C VAL A 269 9.14 -6.21 -10.06
N HIS A 270 7.97 -6.17 -9.42
CA HIS A 270 6.93 -7.19 -9.47
C HIS A 270 5.59 -6.54 -9.87
N ARG A 271 4.82 -7.16 -10.76
CA ARG A 271 3.63 -6.55 -11.34
C ARG A 271 2.43 -7.48 -11.32
N SER A 272 1.27 -6.96 -10.92
CA SER A 272 0.05 -7.76 -10.84
C SER A 272 -0.42 -8.25 -12.21
N ASP A 273 -0.22 -7.49 -13.29
CA ASP A 273 -0.56 -7.93 -14.65
C ASP A 273 0.29 -9.12 -15.15
N GLU A 274 1.43 -9.39 -14.53
CA GLU A 274 2.33 -10.51 -14.88
C GLU A 274 2.24 -11.69 -13.90
N CYS A 275 1.82 -11.45 -12.65
CA CYS A 275 1.79 -12.44 -11.57
C CYS A 275 0.38 -12.78 -11.06
N GLY A 276 -0.64 -12.00 -11.40
CA GLY A 276 -1.89 -11.99 -10.65
C GLY A 276 -1.65 -11.42 -9.25
N ASN A 277 -2.25 -12.04 -8.23
CA ASN A 277 -1.99 -11.63 -6.84
C ASN A 277 -0.51 -11.78 -6.51
N ILE A 278 0.07 -10.78 -5.86
CA ILE A 278 1.44 -10.83 -5.35
C ILE A 278 1.36 -10.95 -3.83
N VAL A 279 2.02 -11.94 -3.26
CA VAL A 279 2.13 -12.09 -1.81
C VAL A 279 3.56 -11.86 -1.38
N VAL A 280 3.75 -10.88 -0.49
CA VAL A 280 5.04 -10.60 0.14
C VAL A 280 4.98 -11.06 1.58
N VAL A 281 5.87 -11.96 1.97
CA VAL A 281 6.06 -12.38 3.36
C VAL A 281 7.21 -11.56 3.93
N SER A 282 6.90 -10.70 4.89
CA SER A 282 7.89 -10.02 5.72
C SER A 282 8.21 -10.91 6.92
N THR A 283 9.51 -11.14 7.14
CA THR A 283 9.99 -11.96 8.25
C THR A 283 10.36 -11.15 9.49
N GLY A 284 10.50 -9.84 9.33
CA GLY A 284 11.06 -8.94 10.31
C GLY A 284 12.51 -8.57 10.02
N ASP A 285 13.19 -9.31 9.14
CA ASP A 285 14.60 -9.15 8.77
C ASP A 285 14.84 -9.60 7.31
N GLY A 286 13.83 -9.45 6.46
CA GLY A 286 13.88 -9.74 5.03
C GLY A 286 12.51 -10.07 4.46
N LEU A 287 12.37 -9.79 3.16
CA LEU A 287 11.17 -10.04 2.37
C LEU A 287 11.30 -11.31 1.52
N LYS A 288 10.19 -12.03 1.36
CA LYS A 288 10.04 -13.10 0.37
C LYS A 288 8.83 -12.80 -0.51
N ILE A 289 9.05 -12.73 -1.81
CA ILE A 289 8.01 -12.32 -2.76
C ILE A 289 7.58 -13.54 -3.58
N ASP A 290 6.30 -13.92 -3.47
CA ASP A 290 5.66 -14.93 -4.30
C ASP A 290 5.18 -14.31 -5.62
N CYS A 291 6.15 -13.87 -6.42
CA CYS A 291 5.99 -13.39 -7.77
C CYS A 291 7.37 -13.37 -8.41
N LYS A 292 7.47 -13.82 -9.65
CA LYS A 292 8.71 -13.70 -10.42
C LYS A 292 9.07 -12.22 -10.63
N LYS A 293 10.35 -11.94 -10.87
CA LYS A 293 10.78 -10.63 -11.37
C LYS A 293 10.00 -10.28 -12.64
N GLY A 294 9.32 -9.14 -12.59
CA GLY A 294 8.52 -8.59 -13.67
C GLY A 294 9.36 -7.90 -14.74
N SER A 295 8.74 -7.65 -15.89
CA SER A 295 9.39 -6.92 -16.98
C SER A 295 9.40 -5.40 -16.74
N TYR A 296 10.45 -4.73 -17.23
CA TYR A 296 10.51 -3.26 -17.31
C TYR A 296 9.82 -2.68 -18.56
N LYS A 297 8.88 -3.43 -19.16
CA LYS A 297 8.10 -2.94 -20.32
C LYS A 297 7.03 -1.97 -19.87
N SER A 298 6.73 -0.97 -20.69
CA SER A 298 5.60 -0.09 -20.42
C SER A 298 4.27 -0.79 -20.72
N GLY A 299 3.17 -0.34 -20.12
CA GLY A 299 1.82 -0.82 -20.45
C GLY A 299 1.40 -0.49 -21.88
N SER A 300 1.97 0.58 -22.45
CA SER A 300 1.78 0.99 -23.83
C SER A 300 2.50 0.12 -24.85
N ASP A 301 3.45 -0.72 -24.43
CA ASP A 301 4.15 -1.67 -25.29
C ASP A 301 3.23 -2.85 -25.60
N LYS A 302 2.20 -2.62 -26.42
CA LYS A 302 1.42 -3.70 -27.03
C LYS A 302 2.38 -4.59 -27.79
N GLY A 303 2.57 -5.82 -27.31
CA GLY A 303 3.52 -6.76 -27.87
C GLY A 303 3.39 -6.89 -29.39
N TYR A 304 4.31 -6.28 -30.12
CA TYR A 304 4.74 -6.84 -31.39
C TYR A 304 5.41 -8.17 -31.07
N SER A 305 4.64 -9.24 -31.17
CA SER A 305 5.15 -10.60 -31.11
C SER A 305 5.98 -10.87 -32.36
N ASN A 306 7.25 -10.45 -32.36
CA ASN A 306 8.21 -10.84 -33.39
C ASN A 306 8.65 -12.28 -33.13
N ASN A 307 7.84 -13.23 -33.59
CA ASN A 307 8.39 -14.49 -34.10
C ASN A 307 9.10 -14.16 -35.41
N ASN A 308 10.37 -13.76 -35.31
CA ASN A 308 11.38 -14.01 -36.33
C ASN A 308 12.75 -13.74 -35.73
N GLN A 309 13.54 -14.81 -35.56
CA GLN A 309 14.99 -14.73 -35.52
C GLN A 309 15.44 -14.01 -36.81
N GLY A 310 15.90 -12.77 -36.65
CA GLY A 310 16.40 -11.94 -37.72
C GLY A 310 17.43 -10.98 -37.15
N ASN A 311 18.70 -11.35 -37.34
CA ASN A 311 19.91 -10.62 -36.99
C ASN A 311 19.88 -9.18 -37.53
N ILE A 312 19.73 -8.11 -36.72
CA ILE A 312 20.01 -6.72 -37.15
C ILE A 312 20.54 -5.85 -35.99
N ASN A 313 21.85 -5.61 -36.06
CA ASN A 313 22.61 -4.36 -35.89
C ASN A 313 21.99 -3.14 -35.19
N ASN A 314 22.77 -2.61 -34.25
CA ASN A 314 22.76 -1.22 -33.76
C ASN A 314 22.48 -0.21 -34.87
N ASN A 315 21.38 0.54 -34.75
CA ASN A 315 21.25 1.84 -35.40
C ASN A 315 20.19 2.72 -34.71
N SER A 316 20.67 3.84 -34.15
CA SER A 316 20.02 5.15 -34.10
C SER A 316 18.54 5.21 -33.67
N LEU A 317 18.31 5.61 -32.42
CA LEU A 317 17.05 6.17 -31.93
C LEU A 317 16.65 7.36 -32.83
N LYS A 318 15.71 7.15 -33.74
CA LYS A 318 15.03 8.27 -34.41
C LYS A 318 14.15 8.96 -33.38
N GLU A 319 14.57 10.14 -32.94
CA GLU A 319 13.73 11.02 -32.13
C GLU A 319 12.42 11.29 -32.89
N GLU A 320 11.29 10.96 -32.26
CA GLU A 320 9.96 11.13 -32.87
C GLU A 320 9.66 12.62 -33.08
N LYS A 321 9.10 12.94 -34.25
CA LYS A 321 8.72 14.30 -34.62
C LYS A 321 7.42 14.68 -33.90
N VAL A 322 7.49 15.74 -33.10
CA VAL A 322 6.34 16.34 -32.40
C VAL A 322 6.02 17.72 -32.94
N TYR A 323 4.89 18.27 -32.51
CA TYR A 323 4.37 19.58 -32.90
C TYR A 323 4.05 20.42 -31.66
N TRP A 324 4.23 21.74 -31.70
CA TRP A 324 3.89 22.61 -30.58
C TRP A 324 3.58 24.03 -31.04
N THR A 325 3.14 24.86 -30.09
CA THR A 325 3.02 26.32 -30.29
C THR A 325 3.98 27.00 -29.32
N SER A 326 4.52 28.18 -29.68
CA SER A 326 5.51 28.87 -28.85
C SER A 326 5.05 29.06 -27.40
N ASN A 327 3.76 29.39 -27.22
CA ASN A 327 3.14 29.65 -25.91
C ASN A 327 2.36 28.46 -25.33
N GLY A 328 2.27 27.33 -26.03
CA GLY A 328 1.57 26.13 -25.55
C GLY A 328 2.34 25.47 -24.41
N LYS A 329 1.64 24.82 -23.48
CA LYS A 329 2.29 24.07 -22.38
C LYS A 329 2.77 22.69 -22.82
N SER A 330 2.11 22.11 -23.81
CA SER A 330 2.33 20.72 -24.23
C SER A 330 2.92 20.61 -25.64
N TYR A 331 3.60 19.49 -25.92
CA TYR A 331 3.86 19.02 -27.27
C TYR A 331 2.72 18.10 -27.75
N HIS A 332 2.60 17.93 -29.05
CA HIS A 332 1.54 17.18 -29.72
C HIS A 332 2.15 16.13 -30.65
N THR A 333 1.65 14.91 -30.62
CA THR A 333 2.14 13.80 -31.48
C THR A 333 1.65 13.91 -32.94
N THR A 334 0.69 14.81 -33.20
CA THR A 334 0.13 15.05 -34.54
C THR A 334 -0.17 16.53 -34.78
N SER A 335 0.17 17.04 -35.97
CA SER A 335 -0.17 18.42 -36.38
C SER A 335 -1.67 18.66 -36.52
N LYS A 336 -2.47 17.58 -36.57
CA LYS A 336 -3.93 17.62 -36.71
C LYS A 336 -4.66 17.63 -35.36
N CYS A 337 -3.94 17.75 -34.23
CA CYS A 337 -4.57 17.77 -32.92
C CYS A 337 -5.62 18.88 -32.84
N LYS A 338 -6.81 18.56 -32.30
CA LYS A 338 -7.93 19.51 -32.19
C LYS A 338 -7.55 20.78 -31.40
N THR A 339 -6.64 20.67 -30.45
CA THR A 339 -6.15 21.81 -29.63
C THR A 339 -5.15 22.68 -30.39
N LEU A 340 -4.51 22.16 -31.46
CA LEU A 340 -3.68 22.94 -32.38
C LEU A 340 -4.49 23.65 -33.47
N SER A 341 -5.72 23.19 -33.76
CA SER A 341 -6.52 23.66 -34.90
C SER A 341 -6.79 25.18 -34.95
N ARG A 342 -6.69 25.86 -33.80
CA ARG A 342 -6.88 27.32 -33.68
C ARG A 342 -5.60 28.13 -33.77
N SER A 343 -4.43 27.49 -33.76
CA SER A 343 -3.13 28.17 -33.78
C SER A 343 -2.69 28.50 -35.19
N LYS A 344 -2.33 29.77 -35.41
CA LYS A 344 -1.84 30.27 -36.72
C LYS A 344 -0.41 29.81 -37.03
N THR A 345 0.34 29.35 -36.03
CA THR A 345 1.73 28.91 -36.16
C THR A 345 1.92 27.63 -35.37
N ILE A 346 2.24 26.54 -36.06
CA ILE A 346 2.56 25.23 -35.49
C ILE A 346 4.03 24.96 -35.82
N LEU A 347 4.84 24.80 -34.78
CA LEU A 347 6.25 24.41 -34.87
C LEU A 347 6.34 22.87 -34.87
N SER A 348 7.44 22.32 -35.39
CA SER A 348 7.68 20.88 -35.38
C SER A 348 9.17 20.56 -35.31
N GLY A 349 9.51 19.43 -34.68
CA GLY A 349 10.87 19.05 -34.33
C GLY A 349 10.84 17.91 -33.32
N THR A 350 11.89 17.74 -32.54
CA THR A 350 11.97 16.70 -31.50
C THR A 350 11.38 17.20 -30.18
N ILE A 351 11.07 16.30 -29.23
CA ILE A 351 10.56 16.69 -27.90
C ILE A 351 11.53 17.65 -27.22
N LYS A 352 12.84 17.39 -27.34
CA LYS A 352 13.90 18.26 -26.81
C LYS A 352 13.87 19.66 -27.43
N GLU A 353 13.68 19.76 -28.74
CA GLU A 353 13.56 21.05 -29.44
C GLU A 353 12.29 21.83 -29.06
N SER A 354 11.23 21.12 -28.67
CA SER A 354 9.97 21.76 -28.26
C SER A 354 10.10 22.50 -26.92
N GLY A 355 10.99 22.06 -26.04
CA GLY A 355 11.11 22.54 -24.66
C GLY A 355 9.85 22.32 -23.82
N LYS A 356 8.93 21.45 -24.25
CA LYS A 356 7.69 21.11 -23.54
C LYS A 356 7.87 19.77 -22.82
N LEU A 357 7.45 19.73 -21.56
CA LEU A 357 7.55 18.52 -20.74
C LEU A 357 6.34 17.61 -20.94
N ASP A 358 5.17 18.17 -21.19
CA ASP A 358 3.92 17.43 -21.20
C ASP A 358 3.45 17.13 -22.63
N SER A 359 2.92 15.93 -22.86
CA SER A 359 2.16 15.64 -24.07
C SER A 359 0.76 16.25 -23.97
N CYS A 360 0.12 16.54 -25.09
CA CYS A 360 -1.25 17.03 -25.10
C CYS A 360 -2.23 15.86 -24.90
N ASP A 361 -3.08 15.94 -23.88
CA ASP A 361 -4.09 14.91 -23.57
C ASP A 361 -5.06 14.64 -24.74
N ALA A 362 -5.25 15.63 -25.61
CA ALA A 362 -6.11 15.52 -26.79
C ALA A 362 -5.44 14.84 -28.00
N CYS A 363 -4.17 14.47 -27.90
CA CYS A 363 -3.43 13.74 -28.94
C CYS A 363 -3.61 12.22 -28.86
N HIS A 364 -4.17 11.71 -27.75
CA HIS A 364 -4.36 10.29 -27.49
C HIS A 364 -5.82 9.88 -27.62
#